data_AF-A0A958LR83-F1
#
_entry.id   AF-A0A958LR83-F1
#
_cell.length_a   1.000
_cell.length_b   1.000
_cell.length_c   1.000
_cell.angle_alpha   90.00
_cell.angle_beta   90.00
_cell.angle_gamma   90.00
#
_symmetry.space_group_name_H-M   'P 1'
#
loop_
_entity.id
_entity.type
_entity.pdbx_description
1 polymer ?
#
loop_
_entity_poly.entity_id
_entity_poly.type
_entity_poly.pdbx_seq_one_letter_code
_entity_poly.pdbx_strand_id
1 'polypeptide(L)'
;MVVLKSFIVSLFLLGATLASAAELTNSELDSLKPFANAEAAEGKDVRFLYLWATWCPDCREKLRGDIPNFKKEFPQVSVQTVNMDRRADKATGFITDEKVSLTVLRDEEKLLTKKLQLYSVPAWVVIKRDGEKWTVVGKAMGSDLQDIRTSLAQATGGKL
;
A
#
# COMPACT_ATOMS: atom_id res chain seq x y z
N MET A 1 37.32 8.32 54.33
CA MET A 1 36.85 9.39 53.42
C MET A 1 37.40 9.05 52.04
N VAL A 2 36.62 8.59 51.04
CA VAL A 2 35.52 9.30 50.32
C VAL A 2 36.01 10.69 49.89
N VAL A 3 36.26 10.96 48.61
CA VAL A 3 35.43 11.71 47.62
C VAL A 3 36.38 11.87 46.40
N LEU A 4 36.05 11.65 45.12
CA LEU A 4 34.85 11.22 44.39
C LEU A 4 35.27 10.44 43.11
N LYS A 5 34.35 9.74 42.42
CA LYS A 5 34.47 9.43 40.98
C LYS A 5 33.27 10.02 40.25
N SER A 6 33.48 11.08 39.49
CA SER A 6 32.43 11.77 38.73
C SER A 6 31.95 10.93 37.56
N PHE A 7 30.89 10.15 37.77
CA PHE A 7 30.13 9.53 36.69
C PHE A 7 29.23 10.58 36.05
N ILE A 8 29.68 11.16 34.93
CA ILE A 8 28.83 11.95 34.05
C ILE A 8 27.90 10.98 33.32
N VAL A 9 26.71 10.76 33.89
CA VAL A 9 25.61 10.08 33.20
C VAL A 9 25.13 11.00 32.09
N SER A 10 25.72 10.87 30.90
CA SER A 10 25.23 11.53 29.70
C SER A 10 23.87 10.93 29.34
N LEU A 11 22.81 11.58 29.80
CA LEU A 11 21.44 11.29 29.40
C LEU A 11 21.29 11.67 27.93
N PHE A 12 21.66 10.74 27.04
CA PHE A 12 21.32 10.82 25.63
C PHE A 12 19.78 10.74 25.54
N LEU A 13 19.16 11.91 25.46
CA LEU A 13 17.79 12.06 25.00
C LEU A 13 17.73 11.45 23.60
N LEU A 14 17.24 10.21 23.51
CA LEU A 14 16.79 9.63 22.25
C LEU A 14 15.62 10.48 21.77
N GLY A 15 15.93 11.51 20.98
CA GLY A 15 14.94 12.24 20.21
C GLY A 15 14.31 11.27 19.24
N ALA A 16 13.18 10.68 19.63
CA ALA A 16 12.36 9.87 18.75
C ALA A 16 11.91 10.77 17.60
N THR A 17 12.59 10.65 16.47
CA THR A 17 12.18 11.32 15.24
C THR A 17 10.85 10.70 14.83
N LEU A 18 9.77 11.45 15.06
CA LEU A 18 8.47 11.14 14.50
C LEU A 18 8.61 11.24 12.98
N ALA A 19 8.92 10.09 12.35
CA ALA A 19 8.84 9.94 10.91
C ALA A 19 7.39 10.22 10.52
N SER A 20 7.16 11.42 9.97
CA SER A 20 5.82 11.83 9.56
C SER A 20 5.29 10.83 8.54
N ALA A 21 4.20 10.14 8.90
CA ALA A 21 3.55 9.22 7.99
C ALA A 21 3.10 10.01 6.75
N ALA A 22 3.40 9.49 5.56
CA ALA A 22 3.10 10.20 4.33
C ALA A 22 1.58 10.39 4.19
N GLU A 23 1.14 11.65 4.14
CA GLU A 23 -0.26 12.00 3.89
C GLU A 23 -0.53 12.10 2.38
N LEU A 24 -1.68 11.56 1.97
CA LEU A 24 -2.29 11.75 0.66
C LEU A 24 -3.61 12.54 0.83
N THR A 25 -3.92 13.38 -0.14
CA THR A 25 -5.24 13.99 -0.30
C THR A 25 -6.13 13.09 -1.16
N ASN A 26 -7.43 13.39 -1.23
CA ASN A 26 -8.30 12.70 -2.19
C ASN A 26 -7.83 12.93 -3.64
N SER A 27 -7.24 14.09 -3.98
CA SER A 27 -6.77 14.37 -5.37
C SER A 27 -5.70 13.40 -5.88
N GLU A 28 -4.79 12.92 -5.03
CA GLU A 28 -3.82 11.89 -5.43
C GLU A 28 -4.47 10.51 -5.65
N LEU A 29 -5.58 10.21 -4.97
CA LEU A 29 -6.34 8.96 -5.15
C LEU A 29 -7.35 9.03 -6.31
N ASP A 30 -7.99 10.18 -6.52
CA ASP A 30 -8.94 10.45 -7.60
C ASP A 30 -8.24 10.59 -8.97
N SER A 31 -6.91 10.74 -8.95
CA SER A 31 -6.06 10.57 -10.13
C SER A 31 -6.07 9.14 -10.67
N LEU A 32 -6.31 8.13 -9.82
CA LEU A 32 -6.41 6.73 -10.23
C LEU A 32 -7.66 6.51 -11.08
N LYS A 33 -7.49 6.08 -12.33
CA LYS A 33 -8.62 5.83 -13.23
C LYS A 33 -9.05 4.36 -13.17
N PRO A 34 -10.36 4.06 -13.01
CA PRO A 34 -10.88 2.70 -13.16
C PRO A 34 -10.52 2.11 -14.53
N PHE A 35 -10.11 0.84 -14.55
CA PHE A 35 -9.69 0.17 -15.78
C PHE A 35 -10.38 -1.18 -16.01
N ALA A 36 -10.49 -2.02 -14.98
CA ALA A 36 -11.24 -3.28 -15.04
C ALA A 36 -11.83 -3.65 -13.68
N ASN A 37 -12.91 -4.45 -13.68
CA ASN A 37 -13.57 -4.97 -12.48
C ASN A 37 -13.83 -3.91 -11.40
N ALA A 38 -14.27 -2.71 -11.81
CA ALA A 38 -14.40 -1.57 -10.92
C ALA A 38 -15.48 -1.83 -9.86
N GLU A 39 -15.06 -1.94 -8.59
CA GLU A 39 -15.94 -2.01 -7.43
C GLU A 39 -15.90 -0.67 -6.69
N ALA A 40 -17.01 -0.30 -6.04
CA ALA A 40 -17.07 0.90 -5.22
C ALA A 40 -16.15 0.76 -3.99
N ALA A 41 -15.21 1.70 -3.85
CA ALA A 41 -14.37 1.87 -2.65
C ALA A 41 -14.97 2.88 -1.65
N GLU A 42 -16.27 3.15 -1.77
CA GLU A 42 -17.05 4.09 -0.97
C GLU A 42 -17.38 3.46 0.40
N GLY A 43 -17.41 4.28 1.45
CA GLY A 43 -17.63 3.82 2.83
C GLY A 43 -16.51 2.98 3.44
N LYS A 44 -15.40 2.73 2.72
CA LYS A 44 -14.23 1.99 3.23
C LYS A 44 -13.08 2.92 3.58
N ASP A 45 -12.82 3.08 4.87
CA ASP A 45 -11.78 3.95 5.42
C ASP A 45 -10.37 3.34 5.42
N VAL A 46 -10.20 2.10 4.96
CA VAL A 46 -8.88 1.51 4.72
C VAL A 46 -8.83 1.03 3.27
N ARG A 47 -7.78 1.40 2.55
CA ARG A 47 -7.52 0.92 1.19
C ARG A 47 -6.15 0.24 1.13
N PHE A 48 -6.09 -0.84 0.38
CA PHE A 48 -4.88 -1.58 0.05
C PHE A 48 -4.73 -1.56 -1.46
N LEU A 49 -3.63 -0.99 -1.93
CA LEU A 49 -3.31 -0.86 -3.35
C LEU A 49 -2.09 -1.71 -3.66
N TYR A 50 -2.26 -2.75 -4.48
CA TYR A 50 -1.17 -3.58 -4.98
C TYR A 50 -0.78 -3.17 -6.41
N LEU A 51 0.45 -2.69 -6.59
CA LEU A 51 0.98 -2.18 -7.85
C LEU A 51 1.64 -3.33 -8.63
N TRP A 52 1.24 -3.52 -9.88
CA TRP A 52 1.67 -4.64 -10.72
C TRP A 52 1.85 -4.26 -12.20
N ALA A 53 2.52 -5.11 -12.97
CA ALA A 53 2.58 -4.99 -14.43
C ALA A 53 2.71 -6.37 -15.10
N THR A 54 2.35 -6.47 -16.38
CA THR A 54 2.32 -7.74 -17.14
C THR A 54 3.65 -8.49 -17.22
N TRP A 55 4.76 -7.75 -17.13
CA TRP A 55 6.12 -8.29 -17.22
C TRP A 55 6.69 -8.77 -15.86
N CYS A 56 5.92 -8.64 -14.77
CA CYS A 56 6.34 -9.00 -13.41
C CYS A 56 5.89 -10.43 -13.05
N PRO A 57 6.81 -11.42 -12.96
CA PRO A 57 6.41 -12.82 -12.72
C PRO A 57 5.82 -13.05 -11.33
N ASP A 58 6.40 -12.42 -10.29
CA ASP A 58 5.87 -12.50 -8.93
C ASP A 58 4.45 -11.92 -8.84
N CYS A 59 4.19 -10.80 -9.52
CA CYS A 59 2.87 -10.19 -9.55
C CYS A 59 1.77 -11.13 -10.08
N ARG A 60 2.09 -12.02 -11.04
CA ARG A 60 1.13 -13.04 -11.53
C ARG A 60 0.65 -13.95 -10.40
N GLU A 61 1.59 -14.53 -9.65
CA GLU A 61 1.26 -15.46 -8.57
C GLU A 61 0.46 -14.77 -7.46
N LYS A 62 0.88 -13.55 -7.08
CA LYS A 62 0.19 -12.74 -6.08
C LYS A 62 -1.24 -12.38 -6.48
N LEU A 63 -1.47 -12.00 -7.74
CA LEU A 63 -2.81 -11.66 -8.25
C LEU A 63 -3.75 -12.87 -8.35
N ARG A 64 -3.22 -14.08 -8.55
CA ARG A 64 -4.01 -15.32 -8.64
C ARG A 64 -4.47 -15.87 -7.29
N GLY A 65 -3.69 -15.67 -6.22
CA GLY A 65 -3.95 -16.27 -4.90
C GLY A 65 -3.96 -15.28 -3.74
N ASP A 66 -2.80 -14.69 -3.45
CA ASP A 66 -2.55 -13.98 -2.19
C ASP A 66 -3.36 -12.67 -2.06
N ILE A 67 -3.35 -11.81 -3.08
CA ILE A 67 -4.04 -10.51 -3.02
C ILE A 67 -5.58 -10.68 -2.94
N PRO A 68 -6.22 -11.59 -3.70
CA PRO A 68 -7.64 -11.92 -3.50
C PRO A 68 -7.98 -12.46 -2.11
N ASN A 69 -7.06 -13.15 -1.43
CA ASN A 69 -7.31 -13.66 -0.08
C ASN A 69 -7.38 -12.52 0.97
N PHE A 70 -6.62 -11.44 0.83
CA PHE A 70 -6.74 -10.28 1.71
C PHE A 70 -8.14 -9.64 1.67
N LYS A 71 -8.89 -9.73 0.57
CA LYS A 71 -10.29 -9.27 0.49
C LYS A 71 -11.24 -10.12 1.36
N LYS A 72 -10.88 -11.38 1.64
CA LYS A 72 -11.60 -12.28 2.54
C LYS A 72 -11.15 -12.13 3.99
N GLU A 73 -9.83 -12.00 4.22
CA GLU A 73 -9.24 -11.77 5.55
C GLU A 73 -9.69 -10.42 6.14
N PHE A 74 -9.81 -9.38 5.31
CA PHE A 74 -10.13 -8.02 5.72
C PHE A 74 -11.31 -7.43 4.91
N PRO A 75 -12.57 -7.90 5.13
CA PRO A 75 -13.74 -7.47 4.34
C PRO A 75 -14.03 -5.96 4.42
N GLN A 76 -13.61 -5.30 5.50
CA GLN A 76 -13.69 -3.85 5.72
C GLN A 76 -12.69 -3.04 4.88
N VAL A 77 -11.65 -3.68 4.33
CA VAL A 77 -10.62 -3.03 3.50
C VAL A 77 -11.07 -2.98 2.03
N SER A 78 -10.77 -1.89 1.34
CA SER A 78 -10.87 -1.82 -0.13
C SER A 78 -9.61 -2.40 -0.73
N VAL A 79 -9.66 -3.64 -1.20
CA VAL A 79 -8.54 -4.32 -1.86
C VAL A 79 -8.60 -4.05 -3.35
N GLN A 80 -7.68 -3.23 -3.84
CA GLN A 80 -7.62 -2.79 -5.24
C GLN A 80 -6.19 -2.97 -5.78
N THR A 81 -6.06 -2.98 -7.09
CA THR A 81 -4.77 -3.13 -7.77
C THR A 81 -4.53 -1.97 -8.72
N VAL A 82 -3.28 -1.58 -8.92
CA VAL A 82 -2.90 -0.49 -9.83
C VAL A 82 -1.96 -1.05 -10.88
N ASN A 83 -2.38 -1.03 -12.15
CA ASN A 83 -1.55 -1.47 -13.25
C ASN A 83 -0.57 -0.37 -13.68
N MET A 84 0.70 -0.75 -13.77
CA MET A 84 1.85 0.10 -14.08
C MET A 84 2.42 -0.10 -15.49
N ASP A 85 1.73 -0.86 -16.36
CA ASP A 85 2.17 -1.03 -17.75
C ASP A 85 2.06 0.29 -18.54
N ARG A 86 3.11 0.57 -19.33
CA ARG A 86 3.18 1.74 -20.21
C ARG A 86 2.08 1.81 -21.26
N ARG A 87 1.47 0.67 -21.61
CA ARG A 87 0.35 0.58 -22.54
C ARG A 87 -0.78 -0.22 -21.90
N ALA A 88 -2.00 0.30 -21.98
CA ALA A 88 -3.18 -0.32 -21.39
C ALA A 88 -3.54 -1.68 -22.04
N ASP A 89 -3.30 -1.85 -23.35
CA ASP A 89 -3.65 -3.07 -24.09
C ASP A 89 -2.95 -4.33 -23.56
N LYS A 90 -1.74 -4.18 -23.01
CA LYS A 90 -1.02 -5.28 -22.35
C LYS A 90 -1.77 -5.75 -21.10
N ALA A 91 -2.24 -4.82 -20.29
CA ALA A 91 -3.00 -5.14 -19.09
C ALA A 91 -4.33 -5.84 -19.42
N THR A 92 -5.04 -5.43 -20.48
CA THR A 92 -6.31 -6.06 -20.90
C THR A 92 -6.17 -7.57 -21.17
N GLY A 93 -5.14 -7.97 -21.94
CA GLY A 93 -4.88 -9.39 -22.21
C GLY A 93 -4.57 -10.16 -20.93
N PHE A 94 -3.63 -9.66 -20.13
CA PHE A 94 -3.21 -10.28 -18.87
C PHE A 94 -4.38 -10.44 -17.88
N ILE A 95 -5.26 -9.44 -17.73
CA ILE A 95 -6.44 -9.52 -16.85
C ILE A 95 -7.35 -10.70 -17.26
N THR A 96 -7.48 -10.93 -18.56
CA THR A 96 -8.28 -12.02 -19.13
C THR A 96 -7.62 -13.38 -18.93
N ASP A 97 -6.35 -13.50 -19.34
CA ASP A 97 -5.58 -14.76 -19.31
C ASP A 97 -5.31 -15.26 -17.89
N GLU A 98 -5.00 -14.33 -16.98
CA GLU A 98 -4.70 -14.61 -15.57
C GLU A 98 -5.96 -14.61 -14.69
N LYS A 99 -7.13 -14.29 -15.26
CA LYS A 99 -8.43 -14.20 -14.58
C LYS A 99 -8.42 -13.30 -13.35
N VAL A 100 -7.78 -12.13 -13.48
CA VAL A 100 -7.70 -11.13 -12.40
C VAL A 100 -9.13 -10.68 -12.06
N SER A 101 -9.58 -10.99 -10.84
CA SER A 101 -10.93 -10.70 -10.34
C SER A 101 -11.02 -9.42 -9.49
N LEU A 102 -9.88 -8.86 -9.12
CA LEU A 102 -9.77 -7.63 -8.34
C LEU A 102 -10.02 -6.40 -9.21
N THR A 103 -10.47 -5.31 -8.58
CA THR A 103 -10.49 -3.99 -9.22
C THR A 103 -9.09 -3.61 -9.69
N VAL A 104 -9.00 -3.20 -10.96
CA VAL A 104 -7.78 -2.68 -11.58
C VAL A 104 -7.98 -1.20 -11.86
N LEU A 105 -7.04 -0.40 -11.37
CA LEU A 105 -6.92 1.03 -11.59
C LEU A 105 -5.64 1.33 -12.40
N ARG A 106 -5.48 2.56 -12.88
CA ARG A 106 -4.26 3.05 -13.52
C ARG A 106 -3.86 4.41 -12.95
N ASP A 107 -2.57 4.59 -12.64
CA ASP A 107 -1.95 5.85 -12.23
C ASP A 107 -1.26 6.52 -13.44
N GLU A 108 -2.05 7.01 -14.38
CA GLU A 108 -1.54 7.46 -15.70
C GLU A 108 -0.71 8.75 -15.60
N GLU A 109 -1.09 9.65 -14.70
CA GLU A 109 -0.39 10.90 -14.38
C GLU A 109 0.82 10.68 -13.44
N LYS A 110 0.91 9.48 -12.84
CA LYS A 110 1.91 9.06 -11.85
C LYS A 110 1.88 9.87 -10.57
N LEU A 111 0.74 10.42 -10.18
CA LEU A 111 0.64 11.30 -9.00
C LEU A 111 0.85 10.51 -7.72
N LEU A 112 0.12 9.40 -7.57
CA LEU A 112 0.25 8.51 -6.41
C LEU A 112 1.66 7.91 -6.32
N THR A 113 2.15 7.32 -7.41
CA THR A 113 3.42 6.59 -7.44
C THR A 113 4.64 7.50 -7.21
N LYS A 114 4.65 8.72 -7.75
CA LYS A 114 5.68 9.73 -7.41
C LYS A 114 5.59 10.14 -5.93
N LYS A 115 4.39 10.48 -5.45
CA LYS A 115 4.16 10.92 -4.05
C LYS A 115 4.61 9.87 -3.04
N LEU A 116 4.33 8.58 -3.31
CA LEU A 116 4.72 7.45 -2.47
C LEU A 116 6.12 6.89 -2.75
N GLN A 117 6.82 7.40 -3.77
CA GLN A 117 8.12 6.91 -4.23
C GLN A 117 8.11 5.40 -4.59
N LEU A 118 7.02 4.92 -5.19
CA LEU A 118 6.86 3.53 -5.64
C LEU A 118 7.11 3.45 -7.15
N TYR A 119 8.36 3.22 -7.53
CA TYR A 119 8.83 3.34 -8.92
C TYR A 119 8.98 2.01 -9.68
N SER A 120 8.82 0.89 -8.99
CA SER A 120 8.93 -0.47 -9.54
C SER A 120 7.73 -1.32 -9.10
N VAL A 121 7.62 -2.52 -9.68
CA VAL A 121 6.63 -3.53 -9.27
C VAL A 121 7.33 -4.87 -9.02
N PRO A 122 6.82 -5.71 -8.10
CA PRO A 122 5.65 -5.44 -7.27
C PRO A 122 5.95 -4.36 -6.22
N ALA A 123 4.90 -3.63 -5.85
CA ALA A 123 4.93 -2.68 -4.76
C ALA A 123 3.53 -2.58 -4.15
N TRP A 124 3.42 -2.07 -2.95
CA TRP A 124 2.14 -1.94 -2.28
C TRP A 124 2.08 -0.78 -1.31
N VAL A 125 0.86 -0.35 -1.01
CA VAL A 125 0.57 0.61 0.06
C VAL A 125 -0.75 0.25 0.75
N VAL A 126 -0.76 0.35 2.08
CA VAL A 126 -1.97 0.38 2.91
C VAL A 126 -2.14 1.81 3.42
N ILE A 127 -3.31 2.39 3.15
CA ILE A 127 -3.68 3.74 3.60
C ILE A 127 -4.96 3.69 4.44
N LYS A 128 -5.06 4.60 5.41
CA LYS A 128 -6.22 4.78 6.28
C LYS A 128 -6.72 6.22 6.20
N ARG A 129 -8.03 6.42 6.11
CA ARG A 129 -8.65 7.74 6.14
C ARG A 129 -8.47 8.38 7.53
N ASP A 130 -8.10 9.65 7.53
CA ASP A 130 -8.09 10.53 8.70
C ASP A 130 -8.75 11.85 8.30
N GLY A 131 -10.04 11.99 8.63
CA GLY A 131 -10.90 13.05 8.11
C GLY A 131 -10.93 13.08 6.56
N GLU A 132 -10.55 14.22 5.99
CA GLU A 132 -10.47 14.42 4.53
C GLU A 132 -9.18 13.86 3.90
N LYS A 133 -8.18 13.49 4.71
CA LYS A 133 -6.88 12.98 4.27
C LYS A 133 -6.79 11.46 4.37
N TRP A 134 -5.69 10.92 3.86
CA TRP A 134 -5.30 9.53 3.99
C TRP A 134 -3.86 9.39 4.47
N THR A 135 -3.66 8.66 5.55
CA THR A 135 -2.35 8.40 6.15
C THR A 135 -1.83 7.05 5.68
N VAL A 136 -0.59 7.01 5.19
CA VAL A 136 0.09 5.74 4.88
C VAL A 136 0.39 5.00 6.17
N VAL A 137 -0.18 3.79 6.29
CA VAL A 137 0.07 2.87 7.41
C VAL A 137 1.31 2.01 7.14
N GLY A 138 1.46 1.57 5.89
CA GLY A 138 2.64 0.83 5.43
C GLY A 138 2.78 0.89 3.92
N LYS A 139 4.00 0.83 3.41
CA LYS A 139 4.31 0.70 1.97
C LYS A 139 5.66 0.03 1.77
N ALA A 140 5.81 -0.77 0.73
CA ALA A 140 7.10 -1.30 0.31
C ALA A 140 7.14 -1.61 -1.20
N MET A 141 8.35 -1.82 -1.71
CA MET A 141 8.59 -2.57 -2.94
C MET A 141 8.72 -4.06 -2.58
N GLY A 142 8.42 -4.96 -3.52
CA GLY A 142 8.26 -6.39 -3.26
C GLY A 142 6.82 -6.78 -2.90
N SER A 143 6.66 -7.99 -2.38
CA SER A 143 5.35 -8.65 -2.18
C SER A 143 5.26 -9.44 -0.87
N ASP A 144 6.06 -9.07 0.13
CA ASP A 144 6.06 -9.75 1.43
C ASP A 144 4.66 -9.73 2.06
N LEU A 145 4.09 -10.92 2.21
CA LEU A 145 2.71 -11.10 2.67
C LEU A 145 2.56 -10.80 4.16
N GLN A 146 3.63 -10.93 4.94
CA GLN A 146 3.60 -10.69 6.37
C GLN A 146 3.66 -9.19 6.66
N ASP A 147 4.46 -8.43 5.92
CA ASP A 147 4.47 -6.95 6.01
C ASP A 147 3.12 -6.36 5.56
N ILE A 148 2.54 -6.89 4.47
CA ILE A 148 1.20 -6.52 4.01
C ILE A 148 0.15 -6.83 5.09
N ARG A 149 0.12 -8.06 5.62
CA ARG A 149 -0.85 -8.48 6.65
C ARG A 149 -0.71 -7.65 7.94
N THR A 150 0.52 -7.36 8.36
CA THR A 150 0.81 -6.51 9.53
C THR A 150 0.27 -5.10 9.32
N SER A 151 0.49 -4.52 8.13
CA SER A 151 -0.02 -3.19 7.78
C SER A 151 -1.55 -3.13 7.72
N LEU A 152 -2.19 -4.19 7.20
CA LEU A 152 -3.65 -4.34 7.17
C LEU A 152 -4.25 -4.46 8.58
N ALA A 153 -3.64 -5.27 9.45
CA ALA A 153 -4.05 -5.41 10.85
C ALA A 153 -3.93 -4.06 11.60
N GLN A 154 -2.78 -3.38 11.48
CA GLN A 154 -2.56 -2.06 12.06
C GLN A 154 -3.58 -1.01 11.56
N ALA A 155 -3.86 -0.97 10.26
CA ALA A 155 -4.82 -0.03 9.68
C ALA A 155 -6.24 -0.28 10.21
N THR A 156 -6.63 -1.55 10.32
CA THR A 156 -7.98 -1.96 10.75
C THR A 156 -8.15 -1.99 12.28
N GLY A 157 -7.09 -1.74 13.05
CA GLY A 157 -7.13 -1.77 14.53
C GLY A 157 -7.11 -3.17 15.13
N GLY A 158 -6.86 -4.21 14.31
CA GLY A 158 -6.66 -5.58 14.78
C GLY A 158 -5.26 -5.76 15.35
N LYS A 159 -5.16 -6.45 16.49
CA LYS A 159 -3.91 -7.11 16.89
C LYS A 159 -3.75 -8.39 16.06
N LEU A 160 -2.51 -8.68 15.67
CA LEU A 160 -2.09 -10.00 15.19
C LEU A 160 -2.20 -11.04 16.31
#